data_AF-A0A6G0F2D4-F1
#
_entry.id   AF-A0A6G0F2D4-F1
#
_cell.length_a   1.000
_cell.length_b   1.000
_cell.length_c   1.000
_cell.angle_alpha   90.00
_cell.angle_beta   90.00
_cell.angle_gamma   90.00
#
_symmetry.space_group_name_H-M   'P 1'
#
loop_
_entity.id
_entity.type
_entity.pdbx_description
1 polymer ?
#
loop_
_entity_poly.entity_id
_entity_poly.type
_entity_poly.pdbx_seq_one_letter_code
_entity_poly.pdbx_strand_id
1 'polypeptide(L)'
;MSWDWATTVTTAGGVAAALIGVVAGSYLTSRVNRMHWSREKQIDACSAIVAESTRIQLALRRAWKHGDSVDWVPWNVALGTIWLVGSPAVVQAAARIDEVFWAHSDQFIDQTAPGEQEWRRARDEMESARLEFINAARVSVDPQHTPLHQAPVARPPLPGADSPGAAGADGASGAGVA
;
A
#
# COMPACT_ATOMS: atom_id res chain seq x y z
N MET A 1 -50.99 -49.72 -21.00
CA MET A 1 -50.67 -48.56 -20.16
C MET A 1 -49.46 -48.94 -19.30
N SER A 2 -48.27 -48.68 -19.81
CA SER A 2 -46.99 -48.96 -19.14
C SER A 2 -46.16 -47.68 -19.13
N TRP A 3 -46.72 -46.65 -18.52
CA TRP A 3 -46.06 -45.39 -18.22
C TRP A 3 -46.34 -45.11 -16.76
N ASP A 4 -45.29 -44.74 -16.02
CA ASP A 4 -45.32 -43.82 -14.88
C ASP A 4 -44.06 -43.99 -14.00
N TRP A 5 -43.46 -45.18 -13.91
CA TRP A 5 -42.30 -45.36 -13.02
C TRP A 5 -41.03 -44.62 -13.51
N ALA A 6 -40.75 -44.70 -14.82
CA ALA A 6 -39.54 -44.13 -15.41
C ALA A 6 -39.56 -42.59 -15.40
N THR A 7 -40.73 -41.98 -15.56
CA THR A 7 -40.95 -40.52 -15.53
C THR A 7 -40.90 -39.98 -14.10
N THR A 8 -41.46 -40.68 -13.11
CA THR A 8 -41.37 -40.21 -11.71
C THR A 8 -39.94 -40.26 -11.18
N VAL A 9 -39.18 -41.31 -11.51
CA VAL A 9 -37.78 -41.45 -11.05
C VAL A 9 -36.85 -40.42 -11.71
N THR A 10 -37.06 -40.10 -12.99
CA THR A 10 -36.26 -39.08 -13.68
C THR A 10 -36.60 -37.66 -13.22
N THR A 11 -37.88 -37.35 -12.96
CA THR A 11 -38.29 -36.01 -12.52
C THR A 11 -37.87 -35.74 -11.07
N ALA A 12 -38.03 -36.73 -10.18
CA ALA A 12 -37.58 -36.62 -8.79
C ALA A 12 -36.04 -36.54 -8.69
N GLY A 13 -35.32 -37.32 -9.50
CA GLY A 13 -33.85 -37.28 -9.57
C GLY A 13 -33.32 -35.93 -10.09
N GLY A 14 -33.97 -35.36 -11.11
CA GLY A 14 -33.59 -34.05 -11.67
C GLY A 14 -33.75 -32.89 -10.68
N VAL A 15 -34.86 -32.86 -9.92
CA VAL A 15 -35.10 -31.84 -8.90
C VAL A 15 -34.10 -31.96 -7.74
N ALA A 16 -33.81 -33.18 -7.29
CA ALA A 16 -32.81 -33.40 -6.24
C ALA A 16 -31.41 -32.94 -6.67
N ALA A 17 -31.00 -33.27 -7.90
CA ALA A 17 -29.72 -32.82 -8.45
C ALA A 17 -29.65 -31.29 -8.60
N ALA A 18 -30.74 -30.64 -9.03
CA ALA A 18 -30.83 -29.18 -9.13
C ALA A 18 -30.70 -28.50 -7.75
N LEU A 19 -31.39 -29.02 -6.72
CA LEU A 19 -31.31 -28.47 -5.37
C LEU A 19 -29.90 -28.63 -4.77
N ILE A 20 -29.25 -29.78 -4.96
CA ILE A 20 -27.86 -29.99 -4.53
C ILE A 20 -26.92 -29.04 -5.27
N GLY A 21 -27.11 -28.86 -6.59
CA GLY A 21 -26.34 -27.90 -7.39
C GLY A 21 -26.49 -26.45 -6.90
N VAL A 22 -27.71 -26.03 -6.59
CA VAL A 22 -28.00 -24.68 -6.06
C VAL A 22 -27.39 -24.46 -4.68
N VAL A 23 -27.47 -25.44 -3.78
CA VAL A 23 -26.88 -25.34 -2.42
C VAL A 23 -25.36 -25.34 -2.48
N ALA A 24 -24.75 -26.22 -3.28
CA ALA A 24 -23.30 -26.26 -3.46
C ALA A 24 -22.78 -24.97 -4.12
N GLY A 25 -23.48 -24.46 -5.13
CA GLY A 25 -23.19 -23.17 -5.77
C GLY A 25 -23.31 -22.00 -4.79
N SER A 26 -24.39 -21.95 -4.00
CA SER A 26 -24.60 -20.90 -2.99
C SER A 26 -23.52 -20.90 -1.91
N TYR A 27 -23.09 -22.08 -1.46
CA TYR A 27 -22.02 -22.21 -0.47
C TYR A 27 -20.67 -21.75 -1.04
N LEU A 28 -20.34 -22.15 -2.27
CA LEU A 28 -19.10 -21.77 -2.93
C LEU A 28 -19.05 -20.25 -3.20
N THR A 29 -20.15 -19.67 -3.70
CA THR A 29 -20.31 -18.22 -3.91
C THR A 29 -20.23 -17.45 -2.59
N SER A 30 -20.83 -17.96 -1.51
CA SER A 30 -20.75 -17.30 -0.20
C SER A 30 -19.32 -17.24 0.35
N ARG A 31 -18.50 -18.26 0.08
CA ARG A 31 -17.11 -18.33 0.51
C ARG A 31 -16.24 -17.36 -0.30
N VAL A 32 -16.46 -17.31 -1.61
CA VAL A 32 -15.76 -16.39 -2.52
C VAL A 32 -16.09 -14.93 -2.18
N ASN A 33 -17.37 -14.60 -1.97
CA ASN A 33 -17.80 -13.26 -1.58
C ASN A 33 -17.20 -12.80 -0.24
N ARG A 34 -17.11 -13.69 0.76
CA ARG A 34 -16.47 -13.37 2.04
C ARG A 34 -14.97 -13.10 1.91
N MET A 35 -14.26 -13.84 1.05
CA MET A 35 -12.84 -13.59 0.78
C MET A 35 -12.60 -12.27 0.04
N HIS A 36 -13.42 -11.97 -0.98
CA HIS A 36 -13.34 -10.68 -1.68
C HIS A 36 -13.64 -9.50 -0.75
N TRP A 37 -14.67 -9.63 0.10
CA TRP A 37 -15.02 -8.60 1.08
C TRP A 37 -13.88 -8.30 2.05
N SER A 38 -13.24 -9.34 2.61
CA SER A 38 -12.11 -9.16 3.51
C SER A 38 -10.91 -8.50 2.80
N ARG A 39 -10.64 -8.88 1.56
CA ARG A 39 -9.53 -8.35 0.77
C ARG A 39 -9.77 -6.90 0.35
N GLU A 40 -10.99 -6.54 -0.03
CA GLU A 40 -11.37 -5.16 -0.38
C GLU A 40 -11.22 -4.24 0.83
N LYS A 41 -11.70 -4.67 2.00
CA LYS A 41 -11.53 -3.90 3.26
C LYS A 41 -10.06 -3.74 3.67
N GLN A 42 -9.24 -4.74 3.41
CA GLN A 42 -7.80 -4.65 3.65
C GLN A 42 -7.13 -3.67 2.68
N ILE A 43 -7.52 -3.67 1.40
CA ILE A 43 -6.99 -2.71 0.40
C ILE A 43 -7.38 -1.28 0.79
N ASP A 44 -8.64 -1.05 1.18
CA ASP A 44 -9.10 0.26 1.64
C ASP A 44 -8.29 0.75 2.85
N ALA A 45 -8.13 -0.09 3.88
CA ALA A 45 -7.33 0.25 5.06
C ALA A 45 -5.86 0.52 4.73
N CYS A 46 -5.27 -0.29 3.84
CA CYS A 46 -3.90 -0.06 3.36
C CYS A 46 -3.77 1.26 2.61
N SER A 47 -4.75 1.61 1.77
CA SER A 47 -4.76 2.87 1.04
C SER A 47 -4.86 4.08 1.99
N ALA A 48 -5.65 3.96 3.06
CA ALA A 48 -5.77 4.98 4.09
C ALA A 48 -4.43 5.22 4.81
N ILE A 49 -3.71 4.16 5.18
CA ILE A 49 -2.35 4.29 5.77
C ILE A 49 -1.38 5.02 4.83
N VAL A 50 -1.38 4.70 3.54
CA VAL A 50 -0.49 5.36 2.56
C VAL A 50 -0.86 6.84 2.37
N ALA A 51 -2.14 7.16 2.28
CA ALA A 51 -2.62 8.53 2.14
C ALA A 51 -2.29 9.36 3.40
N GLU A 52 -2.63 8.83 4.57
CA GLU A 52 -2.43 9.53 5.84
C GLU A 52 -0.96 9.68 6.20
N SER A 53 -0.11 8.69 5.89
CA SER A 53 1.33 8.83 6.10
C SER A 53 1.95 9.94 5.25
N THR A 54 1.45 10.14 4.03
CA THR A 54 1.86 11.27 3.17
C THR A 54 1.38 12.61 3.75
N ARG A 55 0.15 12.66 4.26
CA ARG A 55 -0.41 13.86 4.90
C ARG A 55 0.38 14.25 6.15
N ILE A 56 0.68 13.30 7.04
CA ILE A 56 1.46 13.56 8.26
C ILE A 56 2.86 14.05 7.92
N GLN A 57 3.57 13.44 6.96
CA GLN A 57 4.89 13.91 6.54
C GLN A 57 4.83 15.38 6.04
N LEU A 58 3.81 15.75 5.27
CA LEU A 58 3.63 17.14 4.82
C LEU A 58 3.25 18.09 5.98
N ALA A 59 2.48 17.61 6.95
CA ALA A 59 2.12 18.37 8.14
C ALA A 59 3.35 18.60 9.04
N LEU A 60 4.16 17.58 9.29
CA LEU A 60 5.44 17.69 10.01
C LEU A 60 6.39 18.68 9.33
N ARG A 61 6.46 18.67 7.99
CA ARG A 61 7.25 19.66 7.26
C ARG A 61 6.77 21.09 7.50
N ARG A 62 5.45 21.28 7.56
CA ARG A 62 4.83 22.59 7.81
C ARG A 62 5.00 23.03 9.26
N ALA A 63 4.86 22.12 10.22
CA ALA A 63 5.13 22.36 11.63
C ALA A 63 6.56 22.88 11.82
N TRP A 64 7.53 22.19 11.19
CA TRP A 64 8.93 22.58 11.26
C TRP A 64 9.22 23.94 10.60
N LYS A 65 8.63 24.23 9.43
CA LYS A 65 8.91 25.49 8.69
C LYS A 65 8.10 26.70 9.16
N HIS A 66 6.88 26.49 9.63
CA HIS A 66 5.91 27.57 9.85
C HIS A 66 5.27 27.54 11.25
N GLY A 67 5.48 26.48 12.04
CA GLY A 67 4.89 26.34 13.37
C GLY A 67 3.44 25.87 13.34
N ASP A 68 2.99 25.31 12.20
CA ASP A 68 1.66 24.72 12.06
C ASP A 68 1.46 23.55 13.06
N SER A 69 0.23 23.39 13.55
CA SER A 69 -0.14 22.19 14.32
C SER A 69 -0.33 20.98 13.40
N VAL A 70 -0.04 19.79 13.94
CA VAL A 70 -0.24 18.52 13.25
C VAL A 70 -1.50 17.85 13.79
N ASP A 71 -2.48 17.61 12.92
CA ASP A 71 -3.65 16.81 13.25
C ASP A 71 -3.36 15.31 13.09
N TRP A 72 -3.31 14.60 14.22
CA TRP A 72 -3.06 13.17 14.32
C TRP A 72 -4.32 12.31 14.27
N VAL A 73 -5.52 12.90 14.36
CA VAL A 73 -6.77 12.13 14.49
C VAL A 73 -7.00 11.21 13.28
N PRO A 74 -6.90 11.68 12.01
CA PRO A 74 -7.10 10.81 10.86
C PRO A 74 -6.07 9.68 10.76
N TRP A 75 -4.82 9.94 11.19
CA TRP A 75 -3.75 8.94 11.26
C TRP A 75 -4.09 7.83 12.27
N ASN A 76 -4.52 8.21 13.47
CA ASN A 76 -4.92 7.27 14.52
C ASN A 76 -6.13 6.41 14.11
N VAL A 77 -7.08 6.99 13.37
CA VAL A 77 -8.22 6.25 12.81
C VAL A 77 -7.77 5.24 11.75
N ALA A 78 -6.85 5.62 10.86
CA ALA A 78 -6.29 4.72 9.86
C ALA A 78 -5.52 3.55 10.53
N LEU A 79 -4.73 3.85 11.57
CA LEU A 79 -4.07 2.83 12.39
C LEU A 79 -5.09 1.89 13.05
N GLY A 80 -6.09 2.42 13.75
CA GLY A 80 -7.13 1.57 14.36
C GLY A 80 -7.83 0.67 13.33
N THR A 81 -8.06 1.18 12.12
CA THR A 81 -8.67 0.40 11.04
C THR A 81 -7.76 -0.73 10.57
N ILE A 82 -6.47 -0.46 10.32
CA ILE A 82 -5.56 -1.51 9.85
C ILE A 82 -5.32 -2.60 10.90
N TRP A 83 -5.37 -2.27 12.20
CA TRP A 83 -5.31 -3.25 13.28
C TRP A 83 -6.50 -4.22 13.29
N LEU A 84 -7.66 -3.83 12.75
CA LEU A 84 -8.85 -4.68 12.69
C LEU A 84 -8.87 -5.62 11.47
N VAL A 85 -8.29 -5.20 10.34
CA VAL A 85 -8.44 -5.91 9.05
C VAL A 85 -7.13 -6.37 8.43
N GLY A 86 -5.99 -5.89 8.93
CA GLY A 86 -4.67 -6.19 8.41
C GLY A 86 -4.15 -7.56 8.86
N SER A 87 -3.32 -8.18 8.02
CA SER A 87 -2.53 -9.34 8.46
C SER A 87 -1.47 -8.92 9.49
N PRO A 88 -0.95 -9.83 10.33
CA PRO A 88 0.08 -9.49 11.33
C PRO A 88 1.29 -8.75 10.75
N ALA A 89 1.76 -9.14 9.57
CA ALA A 89 2.88 -8.48 8.89
C ALA A 89 2.53 -7.04 8.45
N VAL A 90 1.31 -6.81 7.98
CA VAL A 90 0.84 -5.47 7.56
C VAL A 90 0.66 -4.56 8.78
N VAL A 91 0.08 -5.09 9.87
CA VAL A 91 -0.08 -4.36 11.14
C VAL A 91 1.28 -3.98 11.72
N GLN A 92 2.25 -4.91 11.73
CA GLN A 92 3.59 -4.64 12.20
C GLN A 92 4.29 -3.54 11.37
N ALA A 93 4.17 -3.59 10.04
CA ALA A 93 4.74 -2.57 9.19
C ALA A 93 4.05 -1.20 9.36
N ALA A 94 2.74 -1.16 9.64
CA ALA A 94 2.03 0.08 9.96
C ALA A 94 2.49 0.67 11.29
N ALA A 95 2.67 -0.17 12.31
CA ALA A 95 3.24 0.24 13.60
C ALA A 95 4.65 0.81 13.44
N ARG A 96 5.45 0.26 12.53
CA ARG A 96 6.78 0.79 12.23
C ARG A 96 6.74 2.21 11.65
N ILE A 97 5.76 2.53 10.81
CA ILE A 97 5.56 3.91 10.33
C ILE A 97 5.27 4.84 11.51
N ASP A 98 4.36 4.43 12.39
CA ASP A 98 3.97 5.21 13.57
C ASP A 98 5.17 5.49 14.49
N GLU A 99 5.98 4.46 14.80
CA GLU A 99 7.21 4.61 15.57
C GLU A 99 8.17 5.64 14.98
N VAL A 100 8.40 5.58 13.66
CA VAL A 100 9.30 6.52 12.98
C VAL A 100 8.72 7.93 12.99
N PHE A 101 7.41 8.08 12.83
CA PHE A 101 6.76 9.38 12.89
C PHE A 101 6.91 9.98 14.28
N TRP A 102 6.58 9.23 15.34
CA TRP A 102 6.72 9.69 16.72
C TRP A 102 8.17 10.05 17.06
N ALA A 103 9.14 9.24 16.65
CA ALA A 103 10.56 9.48 16.93
C ALA A 103 11.06 10.84 16.42
N HIS A 104 10.47 11.35 15.33
CA HIS A 104 10.86 12.63 14.73
C HIS A 104 9.88 13.77 15.03
N SER A 105 8.69 13.47 15.56
CA SER A 105 7.60 14.45 15.72
C SER A 105 7.95 15.57 16.68
N ASP A 106 8.48 15.24 17.87
CA ASP A 106 8.85 16.22 18.88
C ASP A 106 9.84 17.24 18.33
N GLN A 107 10.85 16.79 17.57
CA GLN A 107 11.88 17.67 17.00
C GLN A 107 11.33 18.65 15.96
N PHE A 108 10.30 18.26 15.21
CA PHE A 108 9.69 19.09 14.17
C PHE A 108 8.59 20.00 14.71
N ILE A 109 7.80 19.51 15.67
CA ILE A 109 6.75 20.29 16.34
C ILE A 109 7.39 21.38 17.20
N ASP A 110 8.44 21.05 17.96
CA ASP A 110 9.15 22.01 18.81
C ASP A 110 10.16 22.87 18.02
N GLN A 111 10.29 22.65 16.71
CA GLN A 111 11.22 23.36 15.82
C GLN A 111 12.68 23.30 16.27
N THR A 112 13.05 22.24 16.98
CA THR A 112 14.42 22.04 17.50
C THR A 112 15.34 21.35 16.51
N ALA A 113 14.81 20.81 15.41
CA ALA A 113 15.60 20.20 14.35
C ALA A 113 16.55 21.23 13.69
N PRO A 114 17.87 20.99 13.70
CA PRO A 114 18.89 22.01 13.41
C PRO A 114 19.04 22.39 11.93
N GLY A 115 18.38 21.70 11.00
CA GLY A 115 18.48 22.03 9.59
C GLY A 115 17.79 21.08 8.59
N GLU A 116 17.97 21.40 7.31
CA GLU A 116 17.41 20.65 6.17
C GLU A 116 18.05 19.25 6.02
N GLN A 117 19.20 19.00 6.64
CA GLN A 117 19.83 17.68 6.63
C GLN A 117 19.11 16.70 7.56
N GLU A 118 18.68 17.16 8.72
CA GLU A 118 17.92 16.38 9.70
C GLU A 118 16.52 16.11 9.18
N TRP A 119 15.88 17.11 8.57
CA TRP A 119 14.63 16.91 7.84
C TRP A 119 14.78 15.82 6.75
N ARG A 120 15.84 15.89 5.93
CA ARG A 120 16.10 14.89 4.89
C ARG A 120 16.26 13.49 5.47
N ARG A 121 17.03 13.35 6.55
CA ARG A 121 17.25 12.06 7.20
C ARG A 121 15.95 11.48 7.75
N ALA A 122 15.18 12.25 8.51
CA ALA A 122 13.89 11.82 9.02
C ALA A 122 12.92 11.46 7.90
N ARG A 123 12.88 12.27 6.84
CA ARG A 123 12.08 11.99 5.64
C ARG A 123 12.48 10.67 4.99
N ASP A 124 13.76 10.43 4.78
CA ASP A 124 14.24 9.19 4.16
C ASP A 124 13.90 7.96 5.03
N GLU A 125 13.98 8.09 6.36
CA GLU A 125 13.54 7.04 7.30
C GLU A 125 12.01 6.80 7.23
N MET A 126 11.21 7.88 7.20
CA MET A 126 9.75 7.84 7.01
C MET A 126 9.35 7.18 5.68
N GLU A 127 10.03 7.53 4.59
CA GLU A 127 9.81 6.97 3.26
C GLU A 127 10.19 5.48 3.21
N SER A 128 11.28 5.08 3.89
CA SER A 128 11.69 3.67 3.99
C SER A 128 10.65 2.84 4.73
N ALA A 129 10.16 3.31 5.88
CA ALA A 129 9.10 2.62 6.62
C ALA A 129 7.80 2.48 5.80
N ARG A 130 7.46 3.51 5.01
CA ARG A 130 6.31 3.45 4.09
C ARG A 130 6.52 2.40 2.98
N LEU A 131 7.73 2.29 2.45
CA LEU A 131 8.05 1.28 1.44
C LEU A 131 7.95 -0.14 2.01
N GLU A 132 8.41 -0.36 3.24
CA GLU A 132 8.24 -1.63 3.97
C GLU A 132 6.76 -1.99 4.12
N PHE A 133 5.93 -1.03 4.53
CA PHE A 133 4.48 -1.22 4.60
C PHE A 133 3.85 -1.57 3.24
N ILE A 134 4.21 -0.86 2.17
CA ILE A 134 3.71 -1.14 0.83
C ILE A 134 4.08 -2.57 0.39
N ASN A 135 5.31 -3.00 0.68
CA ASN A 135 5.76 -4.35 0.36
C ASN A 135 5.01 -5.40 1.19
N ALA A 136 4.81 -5.18 2.48
CA ALA A 136 4.01 -6.06 3.33
C ALA A 136 2.56 -6.16 2.83
N ALA A 137 1.95 -5.03 2.46
CA ALA A 137 0.60 -4.99 1.89
C ALA A 137 0.53 -5.76 0.56
N ARG A 138 1.49 -5.55 -0.35
CA ARG A 138 1.57 -6.27 -1.65
C ARG A 138 1.66 -7.78 -1.45
N VAL A 139 2.54 -8.25 -0.58
CA VAL A 139 2.71 -9.68 -0.28
C VAL A 139 1.46 -10.27 0.39
N SER A 140 0.77 -9.48 1.22
CA SER A 140 -0.48 -9.94 1.85
C SER A 140 -1.63 -10.12 0.84
N VAL A 141 -1.63 -9.36 -0.25
CA VAL A 141 -2.64 -9.43 -1.32
C VAL A 141 -2.30 -10.54 -2.32
N ASP A 142 -1.02 -10.66 -2.68
CA ASP A 142 -0.50 -11.71 -3.54
C ASP A 142 0.95 -12.04 -3.13
N PRO A 143 1.21 -13.24 -2.59
CA PRO A 143 2.55 -13.68 -2.19
C PRO A 143 3.57 -13.73 -3.34
N GLN A 144 3.13 -13.73 -4.60
CA GLN A 144 4.02 -13.76 -5.76
C GLN A 144 4.59 -12.38 -6.14
N HIS A 145 4.16 -11.30 -5.47
CA HIS A 145 4.69 -9.98 -5.76
C HIS A 145 6.17 -9.84 -5.42
N THR A 146 6.97 -9.42 -6.41
CA THR A 146 8.34 -8.95 -6.17
C THR A 146 8.32 -7.67 -5.31
N PRO A 147 9.20 -7.57 -4.29
CA PRO A 147 9.36 -6.35 -3.51
C PRO A 147 9.72 -5.15 -4.37
N LEU A 148 9.15 -3.99 -4.04
CA LEU A 148 9.56 -2.72 -4.62
C LEU A 148 10.82 -2.21 -3.93
N HIS A 149 11.71 -1.60 -4.71
CA HIS A 149 12.93 -0.95 -4.22
C HIS A 149 12.79 0.57 -4.10
N GLN A 150 11.67 1.14 -4.57
CA GLN A 150 11.42 2.57 -4.51
C GLN A 150 9.94 2.86 -4.28
N ALA A 151 9.65 3.82 -3.41
CA ALA A 151 8.30 4.32 -3.20
C ALA A 151 7.83 5.18 -4.40
N PRO A 152 6.53 5.23 -4.70
CA PRO A 152 5.98 5.99 -5.83
C PRO A 152 6.07 7.52 -5.67
N VAL A 153 6.69 8.03 -4.61
CA VAL A 153 6.84 9.47 -4.37
C VAL A 153 7.93 10.00 -5.30
N ALA A 154 7.53 10.66 -6.39
CA ALA A 154 8.44 11.34 -7.30
C ALA A 154 9.17 12.46 -6.56
N ARG A 155 10.45 12.23 -6.26
CA ARG A 155 11.36 13.21 -5.67
C ARG A 155 11.84 14.17 -6.77
N PRO A 156 11.74 15.50 -6.61
CA PRO A 156 12.55 16.41 -7.41
C PRO A 156 14.03 16.14 -7.09
N PRO A 157 14.88 15.83 -8.09
CA PRO A 157 16.30 15.58 -7.84
C PRO A 157 16.94 16.79 -7.13
N LEU A 158 17.87 16.52 -6.23
CA LEU A 158 18.62 17.58 -5.56
C LEU A 158 19.42 18.37 -6.60
N PRO A 159 19.50 19.70 -6.51
CA PRO A 159 20.51 20.45 -7.24
C PRO A 159 21.90 19.91 -6.89
N GLY A 160 22.62 19.34 -7.86
CA GLY A 160 23.97 18.79 -7.68
C GLY A 160 24.07 17.28 -7.49
N ALA A 161 22.97 16.52 -7.60
CA ALA A 161 23.07 15.08 -7.86
C ALA A 161 23.28 14.89 -9.36
N ASP A 162 24.55 14.74 -9.76
CA ASP A 162 25.01 14.66 -11.14
C ASP A 162 24.13 13.80 -12.06
N SER A 163 23.79 14.36 -13.21
CA SER A 163 23.42 13.60 -14.41
C SER A 163 24.65 12.82 -14.88
N PRO A 164 24.70 11.48 -14.79
CA PRO A 164 25.73 10.71 -15.45
C PRO A 164 25.28 10.51 -16.88
N GLY A 165 25.59 11.45 -17.78
CA GLY A 165 25.19 11.28 -19.18
C GLY A 165 25.40 12.44 -20.15
N ALA A 166 26.24 13.44 -19.85
CA ALA A 166 26.58 14.50 -20.81
C ALA A 166 28.09 14.76 -20.92
N ALA A 167 28.89 13.70 -20.78
CA ALA A 167 30.32 13.73 -21.08
C ALA A 167 30.65 12.59 -22.03
N GLY A 168 30.56 12.86 -23.34
CA GLY A 168 30.92 11.86 -24.36
C GLY A 168 30.32 12.09 -25.74
N ALA A 169 30.35 13.31 -26.27
CA ALA A 169 30.15 13.55 -27.70
C ALA A 169 30.69 14.93 -28.10
N ASP A 170 31.98 15.17 -27.89
CA ASP A 170 32.70 16.21 -28.62
C ASP A 170 34.15 15.78 -28.78
N GLY A 171 34.45 15.22 -29.96
CA GLY A 171 35.79 14.73 -30.27
C GLY A 171 35.85 13.99 -31.60
N ALA A 172 36.26 14.73 -32.63
CA ALA A 172 36.86 14.27 -33.88
C ALA A 172 35.93 13.74 -35.01
N SER A 173 35.54 14.65 -35.91
CA SER A 173 35.56 14.34 -37.34
C SER A 173 35.80 15.62 -38.16
N GLY A 174 37.04 16.10 -38.14
CA GLY A 174 37.57 17.05 -39.12
C GLY A 174 38.52 16.32 -40.05
N ALA A 175 37.99 15.66 -41.08
CA ALA A 175 38.76 15.12 -42.20
C ALA A 175 38.20 15.73 -43.49
N GLY A 176 38.79 16.84 -43.90
CA GLY A 176 38.59 17.46 -45.21
C GLY A 176 39.93 17.63 -45.89
N VAL A 177 40.30 16.65 -46.72
CA VAL A 177 41.37 16.76 -47.73
C VAL A 177 40.74 16.28 -49.03
N ALA A 178 40.46 17.24 -49.91
CA ALA A 178 40.67 17.21 -51.37
C ALA A 178 40.04 18.48 -51.97
#